data_AF-A0A7R9PGX3-F1
#
_entry.id   AF-A0A7R9PGX3-F1
#
_cell.length_a   1.000
_cell.length_b   1.000
_cell.length_c   1.000
_cell.angle_alpha   90.00
_cell.angle_beta   90.00
_cell.angle_gamma   90.00
#
_symmetry.space_group_name_H-M   'P 1'
#
loop_
_entity.id
_entity.type
_entity.pdbx_description
1 polymer ?
#
loop_
_entity_poly.entity_id
_entity_poly.type
_entity_poly.pdbx_seq_one_letter_code
_entity_poly.pdbx_strand_id
1 'polypeptide(L)'
;MLKKEAARVESALVCQLGALSVLSQISVNTEIRRTITDLGGVPLLVDILSHPARDLQILAAETIANIAKVRKARKTVRKCGGIPKLVSMRCELCLN
;
A
#
# COMPACT_ATOMS: atom_id res chain seq x y z
N MET A 1 -18.24 -22.36 13.80
CA MET A 1 -18.27 -21.52 12.60
C MET A 1 -17.18 -20.43 12.56
N LEU A 2 -16.57 -20.04 13.69
CA LEU A 2 -15.57 -18.96 13.75
C LEU A 2 -14.17 -19.29 13.17
N LYS A 3 -13.81 -20.56 12.93
CA LYS A 3 -12.48 -20.94 12.40
C LYS A 3 -12.36 -20.86 10.87
N LYS A 4 -13.48 -20.84 10.13
CA LYS A 4 -13.48 -20.79 8.66
C LYS A 4 -13.26 -19.37 8.11
N GLU A 5 -13.75 -18.35 8.82
CA GLU A 5 -13.46 -16.94 8.50
C GLU A 5 -11.97 -16.64 8.66
N ALA A 6 -11.35 -17.07 9.78
CA ALA A 6 -9.95 -16.77 10.08
C ALA A 6 -8.98 -17.31 9.01
N ALA A 7 -9.16 -18.55 8.54
CA ALA A 7 -8.33 -19.12 7.47
C ALA A 7 -8.58 -18.47 6.09
N ARG A 8 -9.78 -17.93 5.85
CA ARG A 8 -10.11 -17.19 4.63
C ARG A 8 -9.51 -15.79 4.64
N VAL A 9 -9.45 -15.16 5.80
CA VAL A 9 -8.81 -13.85 6.01
C VAL A 9 -7.28 -13.99 5.93
N GLU A 10 -6.71 -15.06 6.50
CA GLU A 10 -5.26 -15.30 6.46
C GLU A 10 -4.76 -15.62 5.05
N SER A 11 -5.49 -16.42 4.28
CA SER A 11 -5.16 -16.67 2.87
C SER A 11 -5.32 -15.42 1.99
N ALA A 12 -6.34 -14.59 2.23
CA ALA A 12 -6.49 -13.31 1.54
C ALA A 12 -5.35 -12.33 1.86
N LEU A 13 -4.87 -12.31 3.11
CA LEU A 13 -3.75 -11.48 3.53
C LEU A 13 -2.45 -11.85 2.80
N VAL A 14 -2.17 -13.15 2.67
CA VAL A 14 -1.00 -13.66 1.95
C VAL A 14 -1.10 -13.33 0.45
N CYS A 15 -2.30 -13.43 -0.15
CA CYS A 15 -2.51 -13.00 -1.52
C CYS A 15 -2.30 -11.50 -1.73
N GLN A 16 -2.76 -10.67 -0.80
CA GLN A 16 -2.53 -9.22 -0.84
C GLN A 16 -1.05 -8.89 -0.72
N LEU A 17 -0.33 -9.52 0.22
CA LEU A 17 1.12 -9.39 0.37
C LEU A 17 1.86 -9.77 -0.91
N GLY A 18 1.55 -10.93 -1.50
CA GLY A 18 2.16 -11.38 -2.75
C GLY A 18 1.88 -10.41 -3.90
N ALA A 19 0.63 -9.97 -4.06
CA ALA A 19 0.24 -9.01 -5.08
C ALA A 19 0.96 -7.67 -4.92
N LEU A 20 1.03 -7.15 -3.68
CA LEU A 20 1.75 -5.91 -3.36
C LEU A 20 3.25 -6.02 -3.60
N SER A 21 3.85 -7.16 -3.27
CA SER A 21 5.28 -7.42 -3.51
C SER A 21 5.60 -7.37 -5.00
N VAL A 22 4.78 -8.05 -5.83
CA VAL A 22 4.92 -7.96 -7.29
C VAL A 22 4.68 -6.53 -7.77
N LEU A 23 3.65 -5.86 -7.24
CA LEU A 23 3.32 -4.48 -7.59
C LEU A 23 4.48 -3.52 -7.27
N SER A 24 5.15 -3.70 -6.13
CA SER A 24 6.28 -2.88 -5.71
C SER A 24 7.46 -3.07 -6.66
N GLN A 25 7.75 -4.32 -7.07
CA GLN A 25 8.81 -4.63 -8.03
C GLN A 25 8.56 -4.02 -9.41
N ILE A 26 7.34 -4.16 -9.94
CA ILE A 26 7.02 -3.61 -11.28
C ILE A 26 6.87 -2.08 -11.26
N SER A 27 6.57 -1.48 -10.10
CA SER A 27 6.46 -0.02 -9.93
C SER A 27 7.80 0.72 -10.05
N VAL A 28 8.91 0.01 -10.28
CA VAL A 28 10.20 0.60 -10.64
C VAL A 28 10.16 1.21 -12.06
N ASN A 29 9.29 0.70 -12.94
CA ASN A 29 9.12 1.23 -14.29
C ASN A 29 8.19 2.46 -14.31
N THR A 30 8.60 3.53 -14.97
CA THR A 30 7.87 4.80 -15.05
C THR A 30 6.52 4.69 -15.75
N GLU A 31 6.39 3.82 -16.75
CA GLU A 31 5.13 3.62 -17.46
C GLU A 31 4.10 2.92 -16.56
N ILE A 32 4.53 1.84 -15.90
CA ILE A 32 3.72 1.10 -14.92
C ILE A 32 3.27 2.01 -13.78
N ARG A 33 4.12 2.91 -13.27
CA ARG A 33 3.73 3.90 -12.25
C ARG A 33 2.58 4.79 -12.70
N ARG A 34 2.56 5.21 -13.97
CA ARG A 34 1.44 5.98 -14.52
C ARG A 34 0.20 5.11 -14.62
N THR A 35 0.32 3.91 -15.16
CA THR A 35 -0.81 2.98 -15.29
C THR A 35 -1.44 2.66 -13.94
N ILE A 36 -0.66 2.37 -12.90
CA ILE A 36 -1.17 2.15 -11.53
C ILE A 36 -1.91 3.39 -11.02
N THR A 37 -1.37 4.58 -11.26
CA THR A 37 -2.02 5.84 -10.84
C THR A 37 -3.33 6.05 -11.58
N ASP A 38 -3.37 5.74 -12.88
CA ASP A 38 -4.51 5.96 -13.77
C ASP A 38 -5.63 4.95 -13.51
N LEU A 39 -5.27 3.71 -13.17
CA LEU A 39 -6.20 2.66 -12.72
C LEU A 39 -6.74 2.87 -11.31
N GLY A 40 -6.33 3.94 -10.60
CA GLY A 40 -6.80 4.20 -9.24
C GLY A 40 -6.15 3.33 -8.16
N GLY A 41 -4.95 2.80 -8.41
CA GLY A 41 -4.20 2.03 -7.42
C GLY A 41 -3.74 2.85 -6.20
N VAL A 42 -3.61 4.18 -6.34
CA VAL A 42 -3.20 5.08 -5.23
C VAL A 42 -4.19 5.05 -4.05
N PRO A 43 -5.51 5.27 -4.23
CA PRO A 43 -6.50 5.11 -3.16
C PRO A 43 -6.41 3.77 -2.44
N LEU A 44 -6.29 2.67 -3.19
CA LEU A 44 -6.15 1.31 -2.65
C LEU A 44 -4.92 1.18 -1.76
N LEU A 45 -3.76 1.66 -2.22
CA LEU A 45 -2.53 1.63 -1.42
C LEU A 45 -2.66 2.46 -0.13
N VAL A 46 -3.33 3.60 -0.19
CA VAL A 46 -3.58 4.45 0.98
C VAL A 46 -4.57 3.79 1.95
N ASP A 47 -5.49 2.97 1.45
CA ASP A 47 -6.40 2.19 2.30
C ASP A 47 -5.66 1.04 3.01
N ILE A 48 -4.77 0.35 2.30
CA ILE A 48 -3.93 -0.73 2.86
C ILE A 48 -3.01 -0.22 3.99
N LEU A 49 -2.59 1.05 3.95
CA LEU A 49 -1.84 1.67 5.07
C LEU A 49 -2.64 1.70 6.39
N SER A 50 -3.97 1.57 6.36
CA SER A 50 -4.80 1.46 7.56
C SER A 50 -4.97 0.02 8.06
N HIS A 51 -4.43 -0.97 7.35
CA HIS A 51 -4.49 -2.36 7.78
C HIS A 51 -3.58 -2.60 9.00
N PRO A 52 -3.96 -3.41 10.00
CA PRO A 52 -3.12 -3.71 11.17
C PRO A 52 -1.87 -4.56 10.86
N ALA A 53 -1.68 -5.00 9.61
CA ALA A 53 -0.59 -5.88 9.24
C ALA A 53 0.63 -5.06 8.83
N ARG A 54 1.70 -5.13 9.63
CA ARG A 54 2.93 -4.36 9.42
C ARG A 54 3.56 -4.60 8.05
N ASP A 55 3.63 -5.85 7.62
CA ASP A 55 4.24 -6.21 6.33
C ASP A 55 3.49 -5.59 5.14
N LEU A 56 2.14 -5.56 5.20
CA LEU A 56 1.31 -4.89 4.20
C LEU A 56 1.55 -3.38 4.19
N GLN A 57 1.63 -2.76 5.37
CA GLN A 57 1.90 -1.33 5.47
C GLN A 57 3.28 -0.98 4.87
N ILE A 58 4.31 -1.78 5.15
CA ILE A 58 5.67 -1.58 4.61
C ILE A 58 5.65 -1.66 3.08
N LEU A 59 5.08 -2.73 2.50
CA LEU A 59 5.00 -2.88 1.05
C LEU A 59 4.15 -1.80 0.39
N ALA A 60 3.05 -1.39 1.03
CA ALA A 60 2.22 -0.30 0.53
C ALA A 60 2.99 1.04 0.56
N ALA A 61 3.71 1.33 1.64
CA ALA A 61 4.54 2.53 1.75
C ALA A 61 5.67 2.53 0.71
N GLU A 62 6.34 1.40 0.49
CA GLU A 62 7.37 1.24 -0.54
C GLU A 62 6.81 1.46 -1.95
N THR A 63 5.65 0.86 -2.25
CA THR A 63 4.96 1.06 -3.52
C THR A 63 4.55 2.52 -3.71
N ILE A 64 4.04 3.17 -2.66
CA ILE A 64 3.71 4.60 -2.68
C ILE A 64 4.96 5.45 -2.92
N ALA A 65 6.09 5.13 -2.31
CA ALA A 65 7.36 5.82 -2.54
C ALA A 65 7.82 5.71 -4.00
N ASN A 66 7.63 4.53 -4.62
CA ASN A 66 7.93 4.31 -6.02
C ASN A 66 7.02 5.15 -6.93
N ILE A 67 5.69 5.05 -6.79
CA ILE A 67 4.74 5.80 -7.63
C ILE A 67 4.81 7.31 -7.39
N ALA A 68 5.19 7.77 -6.19
CA ALA A 68 5.30 9.18 -5.83
C ALA A 68 6.37 9.94 -6.65
N LYS A 69 7.21 9.25 -7.43
CA LYS A 69 8.06 9.88 -8.45
C LYS A 69 7.24 10.58 -9.54
N VAL A 70 5.99 10.15 -9.77
CA VAL A 70 5.05 10.75 -10.73
C VAL A 70 4.25 11.90 -10.10
N ARG A 71 4.18 13.05 -10.78
CA ARG A 71 3.46 14.23 -10.28
C ARG A 71 1.96 13.99 -10.08
N LYS A 72 1.34 13.19 -10.95
CA LYS A 72 -0.08 12.79 -10.85
C LYS A 72 -0.32 11.96 -9.59
N ALA A 73 0.53 10.96 -9.33
CA ALA A 73 0.46 10.13 -8.14
C ALA A 73 0.54 10.97 -6.85
N ARG A 74 1.49 11.92 -6.76
CA ARG A 74 1.60 12.83 -5.59
C ARG A 74 0.32 13.62 -5.33
N LYS A 75 -0.32 14.13 -6.40
CA LYS A 75 -1.62 14.83 -6.26
C LYS A 75 -2.69 13.90 -5.71
N THR A 76 -2.75 12.66 -6.19
CA THR A 76 -3.74 11.67 -5.74
C THR A 76 -3.47 11.23 -4.29
N VAL A 77 -2.22 10.93 -3.93
CA VAL A 77 -1.83 10.58 -2.54
C VAL A 77 -2.25 11.67 -1.57
N ARG A 78 -2.00 12.94 -1.91
CA ARG A 78 -2.44 14.09 -1.10
C ARG A 78 -3.96 14.15 -0.97
N LYS A 79 -4.70 13.96 -2.06
CA LYS A 79 -6.17 13.98 -2.06
C LYS A 79 -6.77 12.83 -1.26
N CYS A 80 -6.15 11.66 -1.28
CA CYS A 80 -6.60 10.47 -0.54
C CYS A 80 -6.20 10.47 0.94
N GLY A 81 -5.55 11.53 1.44
CA GLY A 81 -5.08 11.56 2.83
C GLY A 81 -3.91 10.61 3.11
N GLY A 82 -3.11 10.25 2.10
CA GLY A 82 -1.96 9.37 2.28
C GLY A 82 -0.83 9.99 3.12
N ILE A 83 -0.66 11.31 3.07
CA ILE A 83 0.38 12.03 3.84
C ILE A 83 0.22 11.83 5.36
N PRO A 84 -0.94 12.14 5.98
CA PRO A 84 -1.12 11.92 7.41
C PRO A 84 -0.98 10.44 7.80
N LYS A 85 -1.45 9.49 6.97
CA LYS A 85 -1.28 8.05 7.25
C LYS A 85 0.20 7.62 7.24
N LEU A 86 0.98 8.07 6.26
CA LEU A 86 2.42 7.78 6.19
C LEU A 86 3.20 8.38 7.38
N VAL A 87 2.80 9.56 7.86
CA VAL A 87 3.40 10.18 9.05
C VAL A 87 3.01 9.41 10.32
N SER A 88 1.75 9.00 10.44
CA SER A 88 1.25 8.23 11.58
C SER A 88 1.98 6.89 11.73
N MET A 89 2.29 6.21 10.62
CA MET A 89 3.00 4.93 10.62
C MET A 89 4.43 5.04 11.20
N ARG A 90 5.14 6.16 10.95
CA ARG A 90 6.51 6.33 11.48
C ARG A 90 6.58 6.47 13.01
N CYS A 91 5.48 6.79 13.68
CA CYS A 91 5.49 6.97 15.13
C CYS A 91 5.59 5.63 15.90
N GLU A 92 5.20 4.51 15.29
CA GLU A 92 5.30 3.18 15.91
C GLU A 92 6.74 2.60 15.92
N LEU A 93 7.70 3.23 15.22
CA LEU A 93 9.10 2.79 15.19
C LEU A 93 9.93 3.26 16.40
N CYS A 94 9.38 4.08 17.30
CA CYS A 94 10.07 4.56 18.50
C CYS A 94 9.64 3.87 19.82
N LEU A 95 8.79 2.83 19.77
CA LEU A 95 8.25 2.15 20.97
C LEU A 95 8.57 0.64 21.03
N ASN A 96 9.75 0.20 20.57
CA ASN A 96 10.34 -1.07 21.01
C ASN A 96 11.81 -0.88 21.38
#